data_AF-A0A3A5JQ55-F1
#
_entry.id   AF-A0A3A5JQ55-F1
#
_cell.length_a   1.000
_cell.length_b   1.000
_cell.length_c   1.000
_cell.angle_alpha   90.00
_cell.angle_beta   90.00
_cell.angle_gamma   90.00
#
_symmetry.space_group_name_H-M   'P 1'
#
loop_
_entity.id
_entity.type
_entity.pdbx_description
1 polymer ?
#
loop_
_entity_poly.entity_id
_entity_poly.type
_entity_poly.pdbx_seq_one_letter_code
_entity_poly.pdbx_strand_id
1 'polypeptide(L)'
;MTDADRDREMERLAGELSTTLADLRDELDRASEPPRGPLGLPRPPTPGEVLRFTDELAIPAVIAILEANIRALEAFQGALRLARAGDEVRGRSREARARTETLSRGALDRLDDALVDLQGALEGRPENSEASTLLDDARALRTEIDDRLREAERRSDRGSPARDDRDDRGRDPWDLDEDSESGADEGVTIDVDAELDSIHDAIDEENERNGGRDGNDDNDEDQ
;
A
#
# COMPACT_ATOMS: atom_id res chain seq x y z
N MET A 1 23.72 25.82 25.91
CA MET A 1 23.02 25.59 24.63
C MET A 1 21.64 26.19 24.77
N THR A 2 21.37 27.25 24.03
CA THR A 2 20.06 27.91 24.04
C THR A 2 19.08 27.14 23.14
N ASP A 3 17.78 27.37 23.34
CA ASP A 3 16.71 26.72 22.56
C ASP A 3 16.91 26.93 21.06
N ALA A 4 17.28 28.15 20.67
CA ALA A 4 17.61 28.52 19.30
C ALA A 4 18.81 27.77 18.69
N ASP A 5 19.72 27.22 19.50
CA ASP A 5 20.82 26.38 18.97
C ASP A 5 20.32 24.96 18.66
N ARG A 6 19.39 24.43 19.47
CA ARG A 6 18.76 23.12 19.23
C ARG A 6 17.88 23.14 18.00
N ASP A 7 17.09 24.20 17.82
CA ASP A 7 16.22 24.34 16.65
C ASP A 7 17.02 24.32 15.34
N ARG A 8 18.14 25.06 15.28
CA ARG A 8 19.03 25.06 14.10
C ARG A 8 19.70 23.70 13.85
N GLU A 9 20.06 22.98 14.91
CA GLU A 9 20.62 21.63 14.79
C GLU A 9 19.57 20.64 14.25
N MET A 10 18.33 20.74 14.74
CA MET A 10 17.18 19.96 14.27
C MET A 10 16.89 20.25 12.80
N GLU A 11 16.91 21.52 12.41
CA GLU A 11 16.67 21.98 11.03
C GLU A 11 17.78 21.49 10.09
N ARG A 12 19.04 21.47 10.55
CA ARG A 12 20.18 20.90 9.82
C ARG A 12 20.03 19.39 9.63
N LEU A 13 19.70 18.66 10.69
CA LEU A 13 19.50 17.21 10.64
C LEU A 13 18.31 16.82 9.77
N ALA A 14 17.22 17.58 9.83
CA ALA A 14 16.05 17.40 8.97
C ALA A 14 16.41 17.67 7.50
N GLY A 15 17.19 18.71 7.22
CA GLY A 15 17.69 19.00 5.87
C GLY A 15 18.60 17.90 5.33
N GLU A 16 19.52 17.39 6.14
CA GLU A 16 20.41 16.28 5.79
C GLU A 16 19.64 15.00 5.51
N LEU A 17 18.67 14.64 6.38
CA LEU A 17 17.79 13.50 6.17
C LEU A 17 16.94 13.66 4.90
N SER A 18 16.39 14.86 4.64
CA SER A 18 15.60 15.11 3.43
C SER A 18 16.43 14.92 2.16
N THR A 19 17.71 15.31 2.20
CA THR A 19 18.66 15.13 1.10
C THR A 19 18.95 13.65 0.90
N THR A 20 19.28 12.92 1.97
CA THR A 20 19.53 11.48 1.90
C THR A 20 18.31 10.69 1.41
N LEU A 21 17.10 11.06 1.85
CA LEU A 21 15.87 10.43 1.37
C LEU A 21 15.59 10.75 -0.10
N ALA A 22 15.92 11.96 -0.56
CA ALA A 22 15.81 12.33 -1.97
C ALA A 22 16.80 11.53 -2.82
N ASP A 23 18.05 11.39 -2.38
CA ASP A 23 19.08 10.59 -3.04
C ASP A 23 18.67 9.11 -3.11
N LEU A 24 18.17 8.55 -2.01
CA LEU A 24 17.73 7.15 -1.95
C LEU A 24 16.49 6.90 -2.83
N ARG A 25 15.59 7.88 -2.92
CA ARG A 25 14.43 7.81 -3.82
C ARG A 25 14.85 7.83 -5.28
N ASP A 26 15.79 8.70 -5.62
CA ASP A 26 16.34 8.83 -6.97
C ASP A 26 17.15 7.57 -7.37
N GLU A 27 17.81 6.91 -6.42
CA GLU A 27 18.43 5.60 -6.62
C GLU A 27 17.38 4.48 -6.83
N LEU A 28 16.29 4.48 -6.05
CA LEU A 28 15.19 3.52 -6.19
C LEU A 28 14.44 3.69 -7.52
N ASP A 29 14.23 4.93 -7.97
CA ASP A 29 13.60 5.24 -9.26
C ASP A 29 14.46 4.74 -10.43
N ARG A 30 15.80 4.85 -10.34
CA ARG A 30 16.73 4.26 -11.32
C ARG A 30 16.75 2.73 -11.28
N ALA A 31 16.71 2.15 -10.09
CA ALA A 31 16.70 0.68 -9.92
C ALA A 31 15.39 0.06 -10.41
N SER A 32 14.30 0.83 -10.43
CA SER A 32 12.97 0.40 -10.89
C SER A 32 12.80 0.46 -12.41
N GLU A 33 13.78 0.97 -13.16
CA GLU A 33 13.64 1.14 -14.60
C GLU A 33 13.69 -0.22 -15.33
N PRO A 34 12.66 -0.59 -16.13
CA PRO A 34 12.62 -1.89 -16.78
C PRO A 34 13.77 -2.06 -17.78
N PRO A 35 14.39 -3.25 -17.86
CA PRO A 35 15.44 -3.51 -18.83
C PRO A 35 14.91 -3.31 -20.26
N ARG A 36 15.58 -2.42 -21.01
CA ARG A 36 15.25 -2.12 -22.40
C ARG A 36 15.98 -3.07 -23.34
N GLY A 37 15.24 -3.69 -24.26
CA GLY A 37 15.80 -4.55 -25.30
C GLY A 37 16.49 -3.77 -26.42
N PRO A 38 17.19 -4.47 -27.34
CA PRO A 38 17.61 -3.86 -28.60
C PRO A 38 16.37 -3.29 -29.29
N LEU A 39 16.43 -2.03 -29.77
CA LEU A 39 15.32 -1.21 -30.28
C LEU A 39 14.51 -0.39 -29.24
N GLY A 40 14.88 -0.42 -27.95
CA GLY A 40 14.29 0.46 -26.93
C GLY A 40 12.87 0.07 -26.49
N LEU A 41 12.39 -1.10 -26.92
CA LEU A 41 11.15 -1.68 -26.46
C LEU A 41 11.36 -2.30 -25.06
N PRO A 42 10.39 -2.16 -24.13
CA PRO A 42 10.44 -2.86 -22.84
C PRO A 42 10.42 -4.36 -23.12
N ARG A 43 11.46 -5.07 -22.68
CA ARG A 43 11.52 -6.51 -22.79
C ARG A 43 10.80 -7.12 -21.58
N PRO A 44 9.98 -8.17 -21.76
CA PRO A 44 9.47 -8.91 -20.61
C PRO A 44 10.64 -9.49 -19.79
N PRO A 45 10.56 -9.43 -18.45
CA PRO A 45 11.62 -9.94 -17.58
C PRO A 45 11.80 -11.45 -17.77
N THR A 46 13.04 -11.90 -17.69
CA THR A 46 13.36 -13.32 -17.73
C THR A 46 13.10 -13.98 -16.37
N PRO A 47 12.79 -15.29 -16.30
CA PRO A 47 12.57 -15.99 -15.04
C PRO A 47 13.75 -15.85 -14.06
N GLY A 48 14.98 -15.83 -14.58
CA GLY A 48 16.19 -15.62 -13.79
C GLY A 48 16.30 -14.21 -13.20
N GLU A 49 15.78 -13.19 -13.89
CA GLU A 49 15.73 -11.81 -13.37
C GLU A 49 14.70 -11.66 -12.26
N VAL A 50 13.59 -12.39 -12.30
CA VAL A 50 12.59 -12.40 -11.21
C VAL A 50 13.14 -13.05 -9.94
N LEU A 51 13.81 -14.20 -10.09
CA LEU A 51 14.48 -14.86 -8.97
C LEU A 51 15.57 -13.97 -8.37
N ARG A 52 16.37 -13.33 -9.22
CA ARG A 52 17.41 -12.39 -8.78
C ARG A 52 16.81 -11.14 -8.11
N PHE A 53 15.75 -10.54 -8.64
CA PHE A 53 15.05 -9.42 -8.01
C PHE A 53 14.49 -9.78 -6.63
N THR A 54 13.97 -11.00 -6.50
CA THR A 54 13.45 -11.50 -5.23
C THR A 54 14.56 -11.63 -4.20
N ASP A 55 15.73 -12.13 -4.59
CA ASP A 55 16.90 -12.30 -3.72
C ASP A 55 17.61 -10.96 -3.39
N GLU A 56 17.81 -10.09 -4.39
CA GLU A 56 18.55 -8.83 -4.25
C GLU A 56 17.73 -7.68 -3.66
N LEU A 57 16.40 -7.66 -3.88
CA LEU A 57 15.55 -6.54 -3.50
C LEU A 57 14.33 -6.93 -2.66
N ALA A 58 13.50 -7.87 -3.12
CA ALA A 58 12.20 -8.11 -2.49
C ALA A 58 12.33 -8.74 -1.09
N ILE A 59 13.15 -9.79 -0.95
CA ILE A 59 13.40 -10.45 0.34
C ILE A 59 14.10 -9.46 1.30
N PRO A 60 15.18 -8.75 0.93
CA PRO A 60 15.79 -7.74 1.80
C PRO A 60 14.84 -6.63 2.25
N ALA A 61 13.98 -6.12 1.36
CA ALA A 61 12.99 -5.11 1.70
C ALA A 61 11.96 -5.63 2.72
N VAL A 62 11.45 -6.85 2.51
CA VAL A 62 10.52 -7.49 3.46
C VAL A 62 11.21 -7.72 4.82
N ILE A 63 12.47 -8.16 4.83
CA ILE A 63 13.25 -8.29 6.07
C ILE A 63 13.37 -6.95 6.79
N ALA A 64 13.68 -5.87 6.07
CA ALA A 64 13.81 -4.53 6.66
C ALA A 64 12.49 -4.04 7.28
N ILE A 65 11.35 -4.28 6.62
CA ILE A 65 10.02 -3.97 7.17
C ILE A 65 9.77 -4.75 8.46
N LEU A 66 10.09 -6.05 8.48
CA LEU A 66 9.94 -6.88 9.68
C LEU A 66 10.85 -6.39 10.82
N GLU A 67 12.09 -6.03 10.54
CA GLU A 67 13.02 -5.49 11.54
C GLU A 67 12.52 -4.14 12.11
N ALA A 68 11.97 -3.28 11.26
CA ALA A 68 11.35 -2.03 11.70
C ALA A 68 10.15 -2.29 12.64
N ASN A 69 9.30 -3.27 12.30
CA ASN A 69 8.19 -3.67 13.16
C ASN A 69 8.68 -4.22 14.51
N ILE A 70 9.73 -5.05 14.52
CA ILE A 70 10.32 -5.56 15.75
C ILE A 70 10.84 -4.40 16.62
N ARG A 71 11.61 -3.47 16.05
CA ARG A 71 12.12 -2.30 16.79
C ARG A 71 10.99 -1.41 17.33
N ALA A 72 9.89 -1.25 16.58
CA ALA A 72 8.72 -0.51 17.04
C ALA A 72 8.05 -1.20 18.24
N LEU A 73 7.93 -2.54 18.22
CA LEU A 73 7.41 -3.32 19.33
C LEU A 73 8.33 -3.25 20.57
N GLU A 74 9.64 -3.29 20.38
CA GLU A 74 10.62 -3.12 21.46
C GLU A 74 10.54 -1.73 22.09
N ALA A 75 10.40 -0.68 21.27
CA ALA A 75 10.18 0.68 21.76
C ALA A 75 8.87 0.79 22.56
N PHE A 76 7.80 0.16 22.08
CA PHE A 76 6.53 0.10 22.80
C PHE A 76 6.66 -0.65 24.14
N GLN A 77 7.38 -1.77 24.16
CA GLN A 77 7.68 -2.50 25.40
C GLN A 77 8.49 -1.63 26.37
N GLY A 78 9.45 -0.85 25.88
CA GLY A 78 10.19 0.14 26.65
C GLY A 78 9.28 1.20 27.28
N ALA A 79 8.32 1.72 26.50
CA ALA A 79 7.33 2.69 26.97
C ALA A 79 6.40 2.09 28.05
N LEU A 80 5.91 0.86 27.87
CA LEU A 80 5.11 0.16 28.87
C LEU A 80 5.89 -0.08 30.17
N ARG A 81 7.19 -0.43 30.08
CA ARG A 81 8.05 -0.58 31.26
C ARG A 81 8.19 0.73 32.02
N LEU A 82 8.32 1.84 31.32
CA LEU A 82 8.39 3.17 31.92
C LEU A 82 7.07 3.58 32.58
N ALA A 83 5.93 3.31 31.94
CA ALA A 83 4.62 3.56 32.50
C ALA A 83 4.41 2.79 33.81
N ARG A 84 4.78 1.49 33.83
CA ARG A 84 4.70 0.65 35.03
C ARG A 84 5.61 1.14 36.16
N ALA A 85 6.82 1.58 35.84
CA ALA A 85 7.72 2.20 36.81
C ALA A 85 7.15 3.52 37.37
N GLY A 86 6.49 4.32 36.53
CA GLY A 86 5.80 5.55 36.93
C GLY A 86 4.65 5.28 37.91
N ASP A 87 3.89 4.21 37.71
CA ASP A 87 2.80 3.80 38.61
C ASP A 87 3.30 3.27 39.97
N GLU A 88 4.41 2.53 40.01
CA GLU A 88 5.03 2.10 41.27
C GLU A 88 5.57 3.28 42.11
N VAL A 89 6.08 4.32 41.45
CA VAL A 89 6.45 5.57 42.12
C VAL A 89 5.21 6.30 42.64
N ARG A 90 4.13 6.34 41.85
CA ARG A 90 2.85 6.97 42.23
C ARG A 90 2.18 6.25 43.41
N GLY A 91 2.27 4.92 43.48
CA GLY A 91 1.73 4.10 44.57
C GLY A 91 2.44 4.29 45.93
N ARG A 92 3.69 4.78 45.92
CA ARG A 92 4.49 5.02 47.14
C ARG A 92 4.31 6.44 47.71
N SER A 93 3.57 7.32 47.04
CA SER A 93 3.51 8.76 47.36
C SER A 93 2.11 9.24 47.80
N ARG A 94 1.61 8.77 48.95
CA ARG A 94 0.45 9.43 49.61
C ARG A 94 0.76 10.89 50.02
N GLU A 95 2.03 11.23 50.18
CA GLU A 95 2.52 12.55 50.59
C GLU A 95 2.67 13.55 49.42
N ALA A 96 2.71 13.06 48.17
CA ALA A 96 2.75 13.92 46.98
C ALA A 96 1.35 14.42 46.57
N ARG A 97 0.29 13.67 46.90
CA ARG A 97 -1.10 13.98 46.50
C ARG A 97 -1.58 15.33 47.07
N ALA A 98 -1.16 15.69 48.28
CA ALA A 98 -1.48 16.98 48.91
C ALA A 98 -0.75 18.17 48.24
N ARG A 99 0.41 17.96 47.61
CA ARG A 99 1.09 18.98 46.80
C ARG A 99 0.47 19.13 45.40
N THR A 100 -0.04 18.04 44.83
CA THR A 100 -0.71 18.05 43.51
C THR A 100 -2.07 18.77 43.53
N GLU A 101 -2.81 18.72 44.64
CA GLU A 101 -4.11 19.40 44.74
C GLU A 101 -4.00 20.94 44.71
N THR A 102 -2.90 21.50 45.22
CA THR A 102 -2.61 22.94 45.15
C THR A 102 -2.09 23.35 43.77
N LEU A 103 -1.28 22.50 43.13
CA LEU A 103 -0.76 22.76 41.77
C LEU A 103 -1.81 22.57 40.68
N SER A 104 -2.75 21.64 40.87
CA SER A 104 -3.86 21.41 39.92
C SER A 104 -4.82 22.59 39.84
N ARG A 105 -5.13 23.27 40.95
CA ARG A 105 -5.96 24.48 40.92
C ARG A 105 -5.29 25.62 40.15
N GLY A 106 -3.99 25.85 40.39
CA GLY A 106 -3.24 26.87 39.65
C GLY A 106 -3.04 26.52 38.15
N ALA A 107 -2.99 25.23 37.80
CA ALA A 107 -2.91 24.79 36.41
C ALA A 107 -4.26 24.84 35.69
N LEU A 108 -5.37 24.61 36.39
CA LEU A 108 -6.73 24.75 35.85
C LEU A 108 -7.08 26.22 35.58
N ASP A 109 -6.73 27.14 36.47
CA ASP A 109 -6.91 28.59 36.21
C ASP A 109 -6.13 29.03 34.96
N ARG A 110 -4.90 28.53 34.78
CA ARG A 110 -4.09 28.81 33.58
C ARG A 110 -4.65 28.18 32.31
N LEU A 111 -5.36 27.06 32.42
CA LEU A 111 -6.01 26.41 31.28
C LEU A 111 -7.27 27.16 30.89
N ASP A 112 -8.07 27.63 31.85
CA ASP A 112 -9.23 28.47 31.57
C ASP A 112 -8.82 29.79 30.90
N ASP A 113 -7.74 30.44 31.37
CA ASP A 113 -7.18 31.62 30.70
C ASP A 113 -6.72 31.31 29.26
N ALA A 114 -6.02 30.19 29.06
CA ALA A 114 -5.57 29.78 27.72
C ALA A 114 -6.73 29.36 26.80
N LEU A 115 -7.82 28.82 27.34
CA LEU A 115 -9.03 28.50 26.59
C LEU A 115 -9.81 29.77 26.22
N VAL A 116 -9.81 30.79 27.08
CA VAL A 116 -10.34 32.13 26.77
C VAL A 116 -9.52 32.78 25.65
N ASP A 117 -8.19 32.70 25.72
CA ASP A 117 -7.30 33.20 24.66
C ASP A 117 -7.49 32.44 23.33
N LEU A 118 -7.63 31.11 23.39
CA LEU A 118 -7.90 30.29 22.21
C LEU A 118 -9.29 30.56 21.62
N GLN A 119 -10.32 30.77 22.46
CA GLN A 119 -11.65 31.13 22.01
C GLN A 119 -11.65 32.53 21.36
N GLY A 120 -10.86 33.47 21.89
CA GLY A 120 -10.61 34.77 21.25
C GLY A 120 -9.88 34.64 19.91
N ALA A 121 -8.90 33.74 19.80
CA ALA A 121 -8.19 33.47 18.55
C ALA A 121 -9.06 32.75 17.52
N LEU A 122 -9.99 31.88 17.96
CA LEU A 122 -10.91 31.14 17.09
C LEU A 122 -12.09 32.01 16.59
N GLU A 123 -12.52 32.99 17.39
CA GLU A 123 -13.43 34.05 16.95
C GLU A 123 -12.72 35.09 16.05
N GLY A 124 -11.39 35.09 16.07
CA GLY A 124 -10.53 35.77 15.12
C GLY A 124 -10.64 35.17 13.73
N ARG A 125 -11.55 35.71 12.92
CA ARG A 125 -11.47 35.63 11.45
C ARG A 125 -10.01 35.80 11.02
N PRO A 126 -9.44 34.94 10.16
CA PRO A 126 -8.03 35.01 9.80
C PRO A 126 -7.71 36.41 9.27
N GLU A 127 -6.94 37.18 10.03
CA GLU A 127 -6.58 38.56 9.68
C GLU A 127 -5.57 38.61 8.51
N ASN A 128 -5.00 37.46 8.17
CA ASN A 128 -4.08 37.32 7.05
C ASN A 128 -4.85 37.11 5.74
N SER A 129 -4.72 38.08 4.83
CA SER A 129 -5.33 38.04 3.49
C SER A 129 -4.89 36.84 2.66
N GLU A 130 -3.67 36.35 2.84
CA GLU A 130 -3.13 35.17 2.17
C GLU A 130 -3.85 33.89 2.63
N ALA A 131 -4.10 33.77 3.94
CA ALA A 131 -4.86 32.65 4.50
C ALA A 131 -6.33 32.66 4.04
N SER A 132 -6.94 33.84 3.89
CA SER A 132 -8.29 33.95 3.33
C SER A 132 -8.36 33.55 1.86
N THR A 133 -7.35 33.92 1.07
CA THR A 133 -7.25 33.55 -0.36
C THR A 133 -7.14 32.04 -0.53
N LEU A 134 -6.26 31.39 0.25
CA LEU A 134 -6.08 29.94 0.19
C LEU A 134 -7.35 29.17 0.59
N LEU A 135 -8.13 29.67 1.55
CA LEU A 135 -9.40 29.07 1.94
C LEU A 135 -10.47 29.23 0.86
N ASP A 136 -10.50 30.35 0.16
CA ASP A 136 -11.41 30.55 -0.97
C ASP A 136 -11.01 29.69 -2.17
N ASP A 137 -9.71 29.54 -2.45
CA ASP A 137 -9.19 28.63 -3.46
C ASP A 137 -9.53 27.16 -3.14
N ALA A 138 -9.39 26.75 -1.88
CA ALA A 138 -9.77 25.41 -1.45
C ALA A 138 -11.28 25.14 -1.61
N ARG A 139 -12.13 26.14 -1.35
CA ARG A 139 -13.59 26.05 -1.56
C ARG A 139 -13.94 26.00 -3.05
N ALA A 140 -13.24 26.76 -3.89
CA ALA A 140 -13.41 26.72 -5.33
C ALA A 140 -13.05 25.33 -5.90
N LEU A 141 -11.90 24.78 -5.50
CA LEU A 141 -11.43 23.45 -5.95
C LEU A 141 -12.40 22.34 -5.54
N ARG A 142 -12.97 22.40 -4.33
CA ARG A 142 -14.00 21.45 -3.89
C ARG A 142 -15.24 21.49 -4.77
N THR A 143 -15.67 22.68 -5.16
CA THR A 143 -16.85 22.86 -6.03
C THR A 143 -16.59 22.25 -7.42
N GLU A 144 -15.39 22.45 -7.97
CA GLU A 144 -14.99 21.87 -9.25
C GLU A 144 -14.98 20.33 -9.22
N ILE A 145 -14.47 19.74 -8.14
CA ILE A 145 -14.47 18.28 -7.95
C ILE A 145 -15.90 17.73 -7.89
N ASP A 146 -16.78 18.38 -7.11
CA ASP A 146 -18.17 17.98 -7.00
C ASP A 146 -18.89 18.05 -8.36
N ASP A 147 -18.60 19.06 -9.18
CA ASP A 147 -19.18 19.20 -10.51
C ASP A 147 -18.63 18.16 -11.49
N ARG A 148 -17.33 17.84 -11.42
CA ARG A 148 -16.73 16.78 -12.22
C ARG A 148 -17.28 15.40 -11.86
N LEU A 149 -17.52 15.16 -10.57
CA LEU A 149 -18.12 13.91 -10.09
C LEU A 149 -19.57 13.77 -10.59
N ARG A 150 -20.40 14.82 -10.46
CA ARG A 150 -21.77 14.82 -11.00
C ARG A 150 -21.80 14.61 -12.51
N GLU A 151 -20.83 15.15 -13.24
CA GLU A 151 -20.77 14.98 -14.70
C GLU A 151 -20.28 13.58 -15.11
N ALA A 152 -19.47 12.92 -14.26
CA ALA A 152 -19.14 11.52 -14.44
C ALA A 152 -20.37 10.64 -14.20
N GLU A 153 -21.12 10.87 -13.11
CA GLU A 153 -22.35 10.15 -12.77
C GLU A 153 -23.41 10.24 -13.88
N ARG A 154 -23.62 11.44 -14.45
CA ARG A 154 -24.55 11.65 -15.58
C ARG A 154 -24.13 10.95 -16.87
N ARG A 155 -22.83 10.74 -17.08
CA ARG A 155 -22.32 9.99 -18.24
C ARG A 155 -22.51 8.49 -18.06
N SER A 156 -22.35 7.96 -16.85
CA SER A 156 -22.68 6.57 -16.54
C SER A 156 -24.17 6.26 -16.67
N ASP A 157 -25.06 7.18 -16.29
CA ASP A 157 -26.52 6.95 -16.38
C ASP A 157 -27.09 6.96 -17.82
N ARG A 158 -26.39 7.58 -18.79
CA ARG A 158 -26.84 7.64 -20.20
C ARG A 158 -26.42 6.42 -21.03
N GLY A 159 -25.72 5.45 -20.45
CA GLY A 159 -25.10 4.31 -21.14
C GLY A 159 -25.85 2.98 -21.09
N SER A 160 -27.09 2.90 -20.59
CA SER A 160 -27.86 1.64 -20.53
C SER A 160 -28.91 1.55 -21.65
N PRO A 161 -28.72 0.72 -22.71
CA PRO A 161 -29.80 0.38 -23.63
C PRO A 161 -30.68 -0.72 -23.03
N ALA A 162 -31.99 -0.49 -23.13
CA ALA A 162 -33.04 -1.40 -22.71
C ALA A 162 -32.93 -2.77 -23.41
N ARG A 163 -33.05 -3.84 -22.63
CA ARG A 163 -33.26 -5.22 -23.11
C ARG A 163 -34.69 -5.31 -23.65
N ASP A 164 -34.85 -5.73 -24.92
CA ASP A 164 -36.14 -6.08 -25.53
C ASP A 164 -36.12 -7.56 -25.91
N ASP A 165 -37.04 -8.31 -25.32
CA ASP A 165 -37.34 -9.71 -25.54
C ASP A 165 -37.90 -9.96 -26.95
N ARG A 166 -37.52 -11.07 -27.59
CA ARG A 166 -38.40 -11.85 -28.51
C ARG A 166 -37.82 -13.18 -29.01
N ASP A 167 -38.42 -14.26 -28.50
CA ASP A 167 -38.88 -15.51 -29.14
C ASP A 167 -38.13 -16.16 -30.33
N ASP A 168 -37.74 -17.44 -30.18
CA ASP A 168 -38.02 -18.50 -31.17
C ASP A 168 -38.07 -19.91 -30.53
N ARG A 169 -38.78 -20.84 -31.18
CA ARG A 169 -39.53 -21.97 -30.63
C ARG A 169 -38.82 -23.32 -30.73
N GLY A 170 -38.96 -24.13 -29.67
CA GLY A 170 -39.41 -25.53 -29.75
C GLY A 170 -38.39 -26.66 -29.91
N ARG A 171 -38.17 -27.44 -28.82
CA ARG A 171 -37.92 -28.91 -28.88
C ARG A 171 -38.13 -29.55 -27.50
N ASP A 172 -38.68 -30.77 -27.51
CA ASP A 172 -39.04 -31.67 -26.40
C ASP A 172 -37.90 -31.98 -25.39
N PRO A 173 -38.22 -32.44 -24.16
CA PRO A 173 -37.31 -32.49 -23.02
C PRO A 173 -36.90 -33.91 -22.62
N TRP A 174 -35.75 -34.43 -23.09
CA TRP A 174 -35.03 -35.54 -22.46
C TRP A 174 -33.52 -35.49 -22.79
N ASP A 175 -32.71 -35.59 -21.73
CA ASP A 175 -31.31 -36.04 -21.66
C ASP A 175 -30.16 -35.12 -22.15
N LEU A 176 -29.10 -35.14 -21.32
CA LEU A 176 -27.74 -34.59 -21.48
C LEU A 176 -27.64 -33.09 -21.12
N ASP A 177 -26.97 -32.75 -20.01
CA ASP A 177 -25.51 -32.53 -19.92
C ASP A 177 -25.06 -31.48 -20.94
N GLU A 178 -24.35 -30.46 -20.45
CA GLU A 178 -23.64 -29.41 -21.20
C GLU A 178 -24.30 -28.00 -21.19
N ASP A 179 -23.47 -27.05 -20.74
CA ASP A 179 -23.30 -25.68 -21.18
C ASP A 179 -24.44 -24.66 -21.10
N SER A 180 -24.21 -23.69 -20.20
CA SER A 180 -24.87 -22.40 -20.18
C SER A 180 -23.97 -21.35 -20.83
N GLU A 181 -23.97 -21.29 -22.17
CA GLU A 181 -23.40 -20.16 -22.90
C GLU A 181 -24.41 -18.99 -22.91
N SER A 182 -24.21 -18.05 -21.99
CA SER A 182 -24.78 -16.70 -22.06
C SER A 182 -23.72 -15.77 -22.64
N GLY A 183 -23.78 -15.51 -23.94
CA GLY A 183 -22.86 -14.60 -24.62
C GLY A 183 -22.98 -13.14 -24.18
N ALA A 184 -21.80 -12.50 -24.14
CA ALA A 184 -21.50 -11.07 -24.09
C ALA A 184 -21.50 -10.37 -22.72
N ASP A 185 -20.60 -10.83 -21.84
CA ASP A 185 -19.71 -9.93 -21.09
C ASP A 185 -18.30 -10.21 -21.63
N GLU A 186 -17.61 -9.24 -22.23
CA GLU A 186 -16.23 -9.42 -22.69
C GLU A 186 -15.27 -9.34 -21.50
N GLY A 187 -15.52 -10.21 -20.52
CA GLY A 187 -14.50 -10.71 -19.62
C GLY A 187 -13.93 -11.95 -20.29
N VAL A 188 -12.64 -11.95 -20.57
CA VAL A 188 -11.94 -13.12 -21.12
C VAL A 188 -12.12 -14.27 -20.12
N THR A 189 -13.07 -15.17 -20.37
CA THR A 189 -13.21 -16.44 -19.67
C THR A 189 -12.13 -17.35 -20.23
N ILE A 190 -10.99 -17.40 -19.55
CA ILE A 190 -9.89 -18.29 -19.92
C ILE A 190 -10.30 -19.70 -19.46
N ASP A 191 -10.57 -20.58 -20.42
CA ASP A 191 -10.82 -22.00 -20.15
C ASP A 191 -9.52 -22.66 -19.68
N VAL A 192 -9.33 -22.69 -18.37
CA VAL A 192 -8.12 -23.21 -17.73
C VAL A 192 -7.87 -24.67 -18.12
N ASP A 193 -8.92 -25.45 -18.32
CA ASP A 193 -8.81 -26.88 -18.69
C ASP A 193 -8.20 -27.03 -20.09
N ALA A 194 -8.62 -26.22 -21.06
CA ALA A 194 -8.06 -26.25 -22.42
C ALA A 194 -6.59 -25.78 -22.46
N GLU A 195 -6.24 -24.78 -21.65
CA GLU A 195 -4.87 -24.29 -21.53
C GLU A 195 -3.96 -25.32 -20.82
N LEU A 196 -4.47 -26.04 -19.83
CA LEU A 196 -3.72 -27.10 -19.14
C LEU A 196 -3.45 -28.29 -20.05
N ASP A 197 -4.42 -28.71 -20.85
CA ASP A 197 -4.23 -29.78 -21.84
C ASP A 197 -3.19 -29.39 -22.90
N SER A 198 -3.21 -28.14 -23.37
CA SER A 198 -2.19 -27.66 -24.32
C SER A 198 -0.77 -27.63 -23.72
N ILE A 199 -0.64 -27.33 -22.42
CA ILE A 199 0.65 -27.37 -21.72
C ILE A 199 1.10 -28.81 -21.48
N HIS A 200 0.16 -29.70 -21.14
CA HIS A 200 0.43 -31.12 -20.95
C HIS A 200 0.96 -31.78 -22.23
N ASP A 201 0.28 -31.56 -23.36
CA ASP A 201 0.70 -32.10 -24.66
C ASP A 201 2.06 -31.54 -25.10
N ALA A 202 2.34 -30.27 -24.83
CA ALA A 202 3.64 -29.67 -25.13
C ALA A 202 4.78 -30.29 -24.30
N ILE A 203 4.52 -30.63 -23.03
CA ILE A 203 5.48 -31.29 -22.12
C ILE A 203 5.68 -32.76 -22.51
N ASP A 204 4.62 -33.47 -22.88
CA ASP A 204 4.73 -34.85 -23.34
C ASP A 204 5.50 -34.94 -24.66
N GLU A 205 5.24 -34.04 -25.61
CA GLU A 205 6.05 -33.96 -26.84
C GLU A 205 7.53 -33.60 -26.57
N GLU A 206 7.80 -32.74 -25.58
CA GLU A 206 9.18 -32.41 -25.18
C GLU A 206 9.87 -33.62 -24.55
N ASN A 207 9.17 -34.38 -23.69
CA ASN A 207 9.68 -35.60 -23.08
C ASN A 207 9.92 -36.71 -24.10
N GLU A 208 9.05 -36.87 -25.11
CA GLU A 208 9.27 -37.83 -26.19
C GLU A 208 10.46 -37.44 -27.08
N ARG A 209 10.68 -36.14 -27.30
CA ARG A 209 11.85 -35.63 -28.03
C ARG A 209 13.15 -35.75 -27.23
N ASN A 210 13.08 -35.73 -25.90
CA ASN A 210 14.24 -35.78 -25.01
C ASN A 210 14.53 -37.18 -24.43
N GLY A 211 13.56 -38.10 -24.47
CA GLY A 211 13.66 -39.48 -23.96
C GLY A 211 14.38 -40.47 -24.88
N GLY A 212 14.97 -40.00 -25.98
CA GLY A 212 15.64 -40.84 -26.98
C GLY A 212 17.11 -41.16 -26.72
N ARG A 213 17.63 -41.01 -25.49
CA ARG A 213 19.05 -41.33 -25.20
C ARG A 213 19.36 -41.57 -23.71
N ASP A 214 19.17 -42.80 -23.25
CA ASP A 214 20.21 -43.62 -22.59
C ASP A 214 19.59 -44.82 -21.88
N GLY A 215 20.14 -46.00 -22.15
CA GLY A 215 19.73 -47.25 -21.53
C GLY A 215 20.12 -48.51 -22.29
N ASN A 216 21.18 -48.47 -23.11
CA ASN A 216 21.89 -49.68 -23.52
C ASN A 216 23.26 -49.64 -22.84
N ASP A 217 23.37 -50.27 -21.66
CA ASP A 217 24.66 -50.78 -21.24
C ASP A 217 24.45 -52.16 -20.63
N ASP A 218 25.18 -53.10 -21.22
CA ASP A 218 25.20 -54.51 -20.95
C ASP A 218 25.71 -54.79 -19.54
N ASN A 219 25.08 -55.74 -18.83
CA ASN A 219 25.83 -56.54 -17.88
C ASN A 219 25.29 -57.98 -17.91
N ASP A 220 25.75 -58.70 -18.94
CA ASP A 220 25.85 -60.15 -18.92
C ASP A 220 26.81 -60.55 -17.78
N GLU A 221 26.26 -60.90 -16.62
CA GLU A 221 26.95 -61.73 -15.64
C GLU A 221 26.59 -63.19 -15.89
N ASP A 222 27.45 -63.88 -16.64
CA ASP A 222 27.44 -65.34 -16.79
C ASP A 222 28.83 -65.89 -16.39
N GLN A 223 28.82 -66.69 -15.30
CA GLN A 223 29.73 -67.81 -14.95
C GLN A 223 31.15 -67.56 -14.43
#